data_AF-A0A1S1V8L5-F1
#
_entry.id   AF-A0A1S1V8L5-F1
#
_cell.length_a   1.000
_cell.length_b   1.000
_cell.length_c   1.000
_cell.angle_alpha   90.00
_cell.angle_beta   90.00
_cell.angle_gamma   90.00
#
_symmetry.space_group_name_H-M   'P 1'
#
loop_
_entity.id
_entity.type
_entity.pdbx_description
1 polymer ?
#
loop_
_entity_poly.entity_id
_entity_poly.type
_entity_poly.pdbx_seq_one_letter_code
_entity_poly.pdbx_strand_id
1 'polypeptide(L)'
;MNLGVIGERLKFLRKHLGLNQELFGDKINLSRSHVASLEKGVRSLTDRTISDICREFGVNEDWLRTGEGSMFEESKSISLDAYIQRKGLTDLEVDIIKAYLDIPQEIRRDVANKIKEAVLSNPSISDPIDEELESYRLELEAKKKGTTSSASESTKDPKGNGNTA
;
A
#
# COMPACT_ATOMS: atom_id res chain seq x y z
N MET A 1 18.44 22.88 -13.62
CA MET A 1 18.72 24.09 -12.83
C MET A 1 19.06 23.63 -11.42
N ASN A 2 20.24 23.98 -10.92
CA ASN A 2 20.64 23.68 -9.54
C ASN A 2 20.10 24.81 -8.64
N LEU A 3 19.03 24.55 -7.88
CA LEU A 3 18.48 25.50 -6.90
C LEU A 3 19.27 25.32 -5.59
N GLY A 4 19.92 26.38 -5.14
CA GLY A 4 21.06 26.31 -4.21
C GLY A 4 20.70 25.93 -2.78
N VAL A 5 19.45 26.12 -2.34
CA VAL A 5 18.98 25.75 -0.99
C VAL A 5 17.58 25.16 -1.00
N ILE A 6 17.27 24.33 0.02
CA ILE A 6 15.99 23.60 0.14
C ILE A 6 14.76 24.52 0.12
N GLY A 7 14.85 25.74 0.67
CA GLY A 7 13.76 26.71 0.62
C GLY A 7 13.43 27.18 -0.81
N GLU A 8 14.44 27.33 -1.66
CA GLU A 8 14.25 27.67 -3.07
C GLU A 8 13.61 26.52 -3.84
N ARG A 9 14.01 25.27 -3.55
CA ARG A 9 13.40 24.07 -4.13
C ARG A 9 11.95 23.92 -3.71
N LEU A 10 11.62 24.19 -2.45
CA LEU A 10 10.23 24.24 -1.97
C LEU A 10 9.40 25.28 -2.74
N LYS A 11 9.95 26.47 -2.94
CA LYS A 11 9.31 27.54 -3.72
C LYS A 11 9.10 27.13 -5.17
N PHE A 12 10.09 26.47 -5.77
CA PHE A 12 10.03 25.96 -7.13
C PHE A 12 8.94 24.90 -7.28
N LEU A 13 8.91 23.91 -6.39
CA LEU A 13 7.85 22.89 -6.32
C LEU A 13 6.46 23.52 -6.23
N ARG A 14 6.24 24.44 -5.27
CA ARG A 14 4.93 25.08 -5.11
C ARG A 14 4.50 25.82 -6.37
N LYS A 15 5.42 26.54 -7.02
CA LYS A 15 5.16 27.26 -8.26
C LYS A 15 4.88 26.32 -9.42
N HIS A 16 5.60 25.20 -9.50
CA HIS A 16 5.35 24.14 -10.48
C HIS A 16 3.93 23.57 -10.35
N LEU A 17 3.45 23.38 -9.11
CA LEU A 17 2.08 22.94 -8.82
C LEU A 17 1.00 24.01 -9.03
N GLY A 18 1.38 25.24 -9.40
CA GLY A 18 0.42 26.35 -9.59
C GLY A 18 -0.22 26.86 -8.30
N LEU A 19 0.31 26.51 -7.12
CA LEU A 19 -0.30 26.85 -5.84
C LEU A 19 0.22 28.17 -5.27
N ASN A 20 -0.65 28.90 -4.56
CA ASN A 20 -0.22 30.00 -3.71
C ASN A 20 0.30 29.46 -2.35
N GLN A 21 0.94 30.30 -1.53
CA GLN A 21 1.54 29.87 -0.25
C GLN A 21 0.52 29.39 0.79
N GLU A 22 -0.71 29.90 0.72
CA GLU A 22 -1.81 29.54 1.63
C GLU A 22 -2.32 28.14 1.27
N LEU A 23 -2.73 27.92 0.02
CA LEU A 23 -3.19 26.62 -0.48
C LEU A 23 -2.13 25.52 -0.32
N PHE A 24 -0.84 25.85 -0.52
CA PHE A 24 0.23 24.90 -0.29
C PHE A 24 0.38 24.56 1.20
N GLY A 25 0.29 25.56 2.08
CA GLY A 25 0.36 25.37 3.51
C GLY A 25 -0.79 24.54 4.06
N ASP A 26 -2.01 24.81 3.61
CA ASP A 26 -3.22 24.08 4.03
C ASP A 26 -3.08 22.57 3.78
N LYS A 27 -2.46 22.18 2.67
CA LYS A 27 -2.21 20.78 2.29
C LYS A 27 -1.24 20.05 3.22
N ILE A 28 -0.30 20.77 3.84
CA ILE A 28 0.69 20.22 4.77
C ILE A 28 0.51 20.72 6.20
N ASN A 29 -0.68 21.23 6.54
CA ASN A 29 -1.04 21.76 7.87
C ASN A 29 -0.09 22.85 8.40
N LEU A 30 0.36 23.75 7.51
CA LEU A 30 1.18 24.91 7.86
C LEU A 30 0.48 26.22 7.47
N SER A 31 0.70 27.28 8.25
CA SER A 31 0.20 28.61 7.87
C SER A 31 0.97 29.17 6.67
N ARG A 32 0.32 30.05 5.90
CA ARG A 32 0.95 30.81 4.81
C ARG A 32 2.26 31.49 5.24
N SER A 33 2.29 32.09 6.44
CA SER A 33 3.48 32.78 6.95
C SER A 33 4.62 31.81 7.26
N HIS A 34 4.30 30.59 7.74
CA HIS A 34 5.29 29.55 7.95
C HIS A 34 5.90 29.11 6.61
N VAL A 35 5.07 28.81 5.60
CA VAL A 35 5.54 28.46 4.24
C VAL A 35 6.45 29.56 3.69
N ALA A 36 6.07 30.84 3.83
CA ALA A 36 6.89 31.96 3.38
C ALA A 36 8.25 32.05 4.11
N SER A 37 8.32 31.72 5.40
CA SER A 37 9.59 31.65 6.14
C SER A 37 10.49 30.51 5.65
N LEU A 38 9.90 29.35 5.34
CA LEU A 38 10.63 28.19 4.80
C LEU A 38 11.21 28.49 3.42
N GLU A 39 10.41 29.08 2.52
CA GLU A 39 10.85 29.41 1.15
C GLU A 39 11.99 30.42 1.10
N LYS A 40 12.07 31.33 2.09
CA LYS A 40 13.13 32.32 2.22
C LYS A 40 14.37 31.79 2.95
N GLY A 41 14.33 30.56 3.46
CA GLY A 41 15.39 30.00 4.31
C GLY A 41 15.51 30.66 5.69
N VAL A 42 14.51 31.46 6.10
CA VAL A 42 14.47 32.06 7.46
C VAL A 42 14.22 30.97 8.50
N ARG A 43 13.48 29.93 8.13
CA ARG A 43 13.31 28.70 8.91
C ARG A 43 13.79 27.52 8.08
N SER A 44 14.43 26.56 8.73
CA SER A 44 14.75 25.26 8.13
C SER A 44 13.50 24.38 8.04
N LEU A 45 13.44 23.54 7.03
CA LEU A 45 12.44 22.48 6.97
C LEU A 45 12.84 21.39 7.98
N THR A 46 11.89 20.96 8.80
CA THR A 46 12.07 19.79 9.67
C THR A 46 11.86 18.51 8.87
N ASP A 47 12.39 17.38 9.34
CA ASP A 47 12.15 16.08 8.70
C ASP A 47 10.66 15.73 8.61
N ARG A 48 9.87 16.12 9.61
CA ARG A 48 8.41 16.00 9.58
C ARG A 48 7.82 16.78 8.41
N THR A 49 8.20 18.04 8.25
CA THR A 49 7.71 18.89 7.15
C THR A 49 8.11 18.33 5.79
N ILE A 50 9.34 17.83 5.66
CA ILE A 50 9.82 17.17 4.44
C ILE A 50 8.98 15.94 4.13
N SER A 51 8.76 15.06 5.12
CA SER A 51 7.91 13.87 4.97
C SER A 51 6.47 14.21 4.57
N ASP A 52 5.88 15.25 5.17
CA ASP A 52 4.55 15.71 4.83
C ASP A 52 4.47 16.22 3.38
N ILE A 53 5.49 16.95 2.90
CA ILE A 53 5.60 17.42 1.51
C ILE A 53 5.73 16.23 0.54
N CYS A 54 6.63 15.28 0.83
CA CYS A 54 6.85 14.11 -0.02
C CYS A 54 5.56 13.29 -0.16
N ARG A 55 4.86 13.05 0.95
CA ARG A 55 3.60 12.29 0.96
C ARG A 55 2.47 13.00 0.23
N GLU A 56 2.29 14.30 0.45
CA GLU A 56 1.16 15.04 -0.11
C GLU A 56 1.31 15.32 -1.61
N PHE A 57 2.53 15.50 -2.09
CA PHE A 57 2.81 15.93 -3.46
C PHE A 57 3.58 14.90 -4.31
N GLY A 58 3.88 13.72 -3.77
CA GLY A 58 4.64 12.68 -4.48
C GLY A 58 6.06 13.10 -4.84
N VAL A 59 6.67 13.93 -4.00
CA VAL A 59 7.99 14.53 -4.25
C VAL A 59 9.09 13.56 -3.83
N ASN A 60 10.13 13.47 -4.65
CA ASN A 60 11.34 12.73 -4.31
C ASN A 60 12.10 13.48 -3.19
N GLU A 61 12.32 12.80 -2.06
CA GLU A 61 12.96 13.40 -0.90
C GLU A 61 14.42 13.81 -1.16
N ASP A 62 15.18 13.00 -1.88
CA ASP A 62 16.57 13.31 -2.25
C ASP A 62 16.61 14.60 -3.07
N TRP A 63 15.72 14.73 -4.05
CA TRP A 63 15.62 15.98 -4.82
C TRP A 63 15.30 17.19 -3.93
N LEU A 64 14.38 17.05 -2.96
CA LEU A 64 14.04 18.15 -2.08
C LEU A 64 15.24 18.53 -1.19
N ARG A 65 15.99 17.54 -0.69
CA ARG A 65 17.12 17.75 0.24
C ARG A 65 18.41 18.20 -0.43
N THR A 66 18.77 17.60 -1.56
CA THR A 66 20.06 17.81 -2.24
C THR A 66 19.92 18.57 -3.55
N GLY A 67 18.75 18.50 -4.20
CA GLY A 67 18.54 19.01 -5.55
C GLY A 67 18.93 18.01 -6.64
N GLU A 68 19.31 16.78 -6.28
CA GLU A 68 19.70 15.72 -7.21
C GLU A 68 18.51 14.83 -7.58
N GLY A 69 18.51 14.30 -8.80
CA GLY A 69 17.42 13.44 -9.29
C GLY A 69 16.19 14.20 -9.80
N SER A 70 15.10 13.45 -10.00
CA SER A 70 13.82 13.96 -10.48
C SER A 70 13.01 14.58 -9.35
N MET A 71 12.26 15.66 -9.61
CA MET A 71 11.45 16.35 -8.59
C MET A 71 10.39 15.45 -7.95
N PHE A 72 9.69 14.70 -8.78
CA PHE A 72 8.69 13.76 -8.31
C PHE A 72 9.31 12.37 -8.22
N GLU A 73 8.80 11.56 -7.30
CA GLU A 73 9.05 10.13 -7.40
C GLU A 73 8.56 9.67 -8.76
N GLU A 74 9.41 8.95 -9.48
CA GLU A 74 8.96 8.17 -10.62
C GLU A 74 7.99 7.13 -10.05
N SER A 75 6.69 7.44 -10.02
CA SER A 75 5.65 6.45 -9.82
C SER A 75 6.03 5.31 -10.74
N LYS A 76 6.38 4.13 -10.20
CA LYS A 76 6.89 2.98 -10.97
C LYS A 76 6.12 2.94 -12.27
N SER A 77 6.73 3.47 -13.33
CA SER A 77 6.05 3.60 -14.61
C SER A 77 6.15 2.19 -15.15
N ILE A 78 5.20 1.37 -14.72
CA ILE A 78 5.07 0.04 -15.21
C ILE A 78 4.71 0.28 -16.67
N SER A 79 5.68 0.06 -17.55
CA SER A 79 5.40 -0.07 -18.98
C SER A 79 4.27 -1.09 -19.09
N LEU A 80 3.12 -0.65 -19.61
CA LEU A 80 1.97 -1.51 -19.85
C LEU A 80 2.40 -2.73 -20.66
N ASP A 81 3.31 -2.55 -21.63
CA ASP A 81 3.89 -3.63 -22.43
C ASP A 81 4.68 -4.61 -21.57
N ALA A 82 5.54 -4.12 -20.67
CA ALA A 82 6.30 -4.96 -19.75
C ALA A 82 5.39 -5.71 -18.76
N TYR A 83 4.27 -5.10 -18.37
CA TYR A 83 3.26 -5.74 -17.52
C TYR A 83 2.52 -6.84 -18.27
N ILE A 84 2.10 -6.56 -19.51
CA ILE A 84 1.40 -7.49 -20.40
C ILE A 84 2.25 -8.73 -20.62
N GLN A 85 3.52 -8.54 -20.99
CA GLN A 85 4.45 -9.66 -21.22
C GLN A 85 4.67 -10.50 -19.97
N ARG A 86 4.87 -9.87 -18.81
CA ARG A 86 5.12 -10.60 -17.54
C ARG A 86 3.91 -11.41 -17.08
N LYS A 87 2.70 -10.91 -17.31
CA LYS A 87 1.46 -11.58 -16.92
C LYS A 87 0.97 -12.59 -17.96
N GLY A 88 1.58 -12.60 -19.15
CA GLY A 88 1.24 -13.54 -20.21
C GLY A 88 -0.20 -13.37 -20.70
N LEU A 89 -0.69 -12.13 -20.76
CA LEU A 89 -2.06 -11.87 -21.21
C LEU A 89 -2.23 -12.29 -22.67
N THR A 90 -3.41 -12.82 -22.97
CA THR A 90 -3.88 -13.16 -24.30
C THR A 90 -4.21 -11.90 -25.10
N ASP A 91 -4.26 -12.03 -26.43
CA ASP A 91 -4.63 -10.93 -27.33
C ASP A 91 -6.00 -10.32 -26.96
N LEU A 92 -6.97 -11.18 -26.57
CA LEU A 92 -8.29 -10.75 -26.14
C LEU A 92 -8.23 -9.89 -24.87
N GLU A 93 -7.45 -10.28 -23.87
CA GLU A 93 -7.30 -9.50 -22.64
C GLU A 93 -6.62 -8.15 -22.90
N VAL A 94 -5.63 -8.11 -23.80
CA VAL A 94 -4.98 -6.87 -24.24
C VAL A 94 -5.99 -5.95 -24.94
N ASP A 95 -6.83 -6.50 -25.81
CA ASP A 95 -7.84 -5.72 -26.52
C ASP A 95 -8.94 -5.20 -25.59
N ILE A 96 -9.32 -5.95 -24.55
CA ILE A 96 -10.22 -5.47 -23.49
C ILE A 96 -9.60 -4.29 -22.74
N ILE A 97 -8.31 -4.37 -22.39
CA ILE A 97 -7.60 -3.28 -21.69
C ILE A 97 -7.58 -2.02 -22.57
N LYS A 98 -7.24 -2.16 -23.86
CA LYS A 98 -7.26 -1.04 -24.81
C LYS A 98 -8.65 -0.42 -24.92
N ALA A 99 -9.67 -1.23 -25.13
CA ALA A 99 -11.05 -0.76 -25.20
C ALA A 99 -11.46 0.01 -23.95
N TYR A 100 -11.07 -0.46 -22.75
CA TYR A 100 -11.32 0.25 -21.49
C TYR A 100 -10.60 1.61 -21.42
N LEU A 101 -9.36 1.69 -21.92
CA LEU A 101 -8.58 2.94 -21.96
C LEU A 101 -9.08 3.94 -23.01
N ASP A 102 -9.87 3.50 -23.99
CA ASP A 102 -10.51 4.38 -24.99
C ASP A 102 -11.88 4.91 -24.53
N ILE A 103 -12.47 4.33 -23.47
CA ILE A 103 -13.73 4.81 -22.88
C ILE A 103 -13.52 6.18 -22.22
N PRO A 104 -14.42 7.17 -22.42
CA PRO A 104 -14.39 8.46 -21.72
C PRO A 104 -14.29 8.30 -20.20
N GLN A 105 -13.50 9.15 -19.54
CA GLN A 105 -13.18 9.03 -18.11
C GLN A 105 -14.41 8.91 -17.21
N GLU A 106 -15.49 9.62 -17.54
CA GLU A 106 -16.76 9.59 -16.83
C GLU A 106 -17.41 8.21 -16.84
N ILE A 107 -17.45 7.56 -18.00
CA ILE A 107 -18.00 6.20 -18.15
C ILE A 107 -17.05 5.18 -17.52
N ARG A 108 -15.73 5.38 -17.68
CA ARG A 108 -14.70 4.52 -17.09
C ARG A 108 -14.84 4.44 -15.57
N ARG A 109 -15.16 5.56 -14.93
CA ARG A 109 -15.37 5.64 -13.47
C ARG A 109 -16.54 4.76 -13.03
N ASP A 110 -17.64 4.78 -13.77
CA ASP A 110 -18.83 3.98 -13.46
C ASP A 110 -18.57 2.49 -13.67
N VAL A 111 -17.83 2.14 -14.73
CA VAL A 111 -17.37 0.76 -14.99
C VAL A 111 -16.47 0.28 -13.85
N ALA A 112 -15.49 1.08 -13.44
CA ALA A 112 -14.57 0.73 -12.36
C ALA A 112 -15.30 0.50 -11.02
N ASN A 113 -16.30 1.34 -10.71
CA ASN A 113 -17.12 1.18 -9.51
C ASN A 113 -17.90 -0.14 -9.53
N LYS A 114 -18.51 -0.49 -10.67
CA LYS A 114 -19.23 -1.77 -10.83
C LYS A 114 -18.31 -2.98 -10.72
N ILE A 115 -17.11 -2.91 -11.33
CA ILE A 115 -16.11 -3.97 -11.20
C ILE A 115 -15.70 -4.12 -9.73
N LYS A 116 -15.45 -3.01 -9.02
CA LYS A 116 -15.10 -3.03 -7.59
C LYS A 116 -16.20 -3.69 -6.76
N GLU A 117 -17.46 -3.33 -6.99
CA GLU A 117 -18.60 -3.95 -6.30
C GLU A 117 -18.69 -5.45 -6.59
N ALA A 118 -18.53 -5.86 -7.86
CA ALA A 118 -18.56 -7.26 -8.25
C ALA A 118 -17.39 -8.08 -7.66
N VAL A 119 -16.19 -7.50 -7.60
CA VAL A 119 -14.98 -8.09 -7.00
C VAL A 119 -15.16 -8.25 -5.49
N LEU A 120 -15.62 -7.22 -4.79
CA LEU A 120 -15.85 -7.27 -3.34
C LEU A 120 -17.02 -8.17 -2.94
N SER A 121 -17.96 -8.41 -3.85
CA SER A 121 -19.10 -9.30 -3.64
C SER A 121 -18.80 -10.75 -4.00
N ASN A 122 -17.58 -11.06 -4.50
CA ASN A 122 -17.18 -12.41 -4.85
C ASN A 122 -16.34 -13.04 -3.73
N PRO A 123 -16.86 -14.00 -2.96
CA PRO A 123 -16.13 -14.64 -1.85
C PRO A 123 -14.94 -15.50 -2.30
N SER A 124 -14.75 -15.73 -3.61
CA SER A 124 -13.64 -16.54 -4.15
C SER A 124 -12.37 -15.74 -4.48
N ILE A 125 -12.35 -14.43 -4.25
CA ILE A 125 -11.09 -13.67 -4.22
C ILE A 125 -10.65 -13.62 -2.76
N SER A 126 -10.25 -14.78 -2.23
CA SER A 126 -9.68 -14.87 -0.89
C SER A 126 -8.36 -14.10 -0.87
N ASP A 127 -8.20 -13.22 0.12
CA ASP A 127 -6.91 -12.60 0.40
C ASP A 127 -5.90 -13.74 0.61
N PRO A 128 -4.65 -13.70 0.09
CA PRO A 128 -3.65 -14.75 0.36
C PRO A 128 -3.49 -15.07 1.86
N ILE A 129 -3.83 -14.12 2.72
CA ILE A 129 -3.89 -14.24 4.18
C ILE A 129 -4.96 -15.25 4.63
N ASP A 130 -6.11 -15.32 3.96
CA ASP A 130 -7.24 -16.20 4.32
C ASP A 130 -6.91 -17.68 4.08
N GLU A 131 -6.16 -17.98 3.02
CA GLU A 131 -5.71 -19.34 2.69
C GLU A 131 -4.67 -19.88 3.70
N GLU A 132 -3.77 -19.00 4.15
CA GLU A 132 -2.79 -19.31 5.20
C GLU A 132 -3.47 -19.48 6.57
N LEU A 133 -4.48 -18.66 6.90
CA LEU A 133 -5.24 -18.75 8.14
C LEU A 133 -5.99 -20.07 8.27
N GLU A 134 -6.62 -20.52 7.18
CA GLU A 134 -7.41 -21.76 7.17
C GLU A 134 -6.50 -22.99 7.26
N SER A 135 -5.35 -22.95 6.58
CA SER A 135 -4.32 -23.99 6.69
C SER A 135 -3.81 -24.14 8.14
N TYR A 136 -3.52 -23.02 8.80
CA TYR A 136 -3.06 -23.00 10.19
C TYR A 136 -4.14 -23.50 11.17
N ARG A 137 -5.39 -23.11 10.95
CA ARG A 137 -6.53 -23.57 11.75
C ARG A 137 -6.69 -25.09 11.69
N LEU A 138 -6.61 -25.67 10.48
CA LEU A 138 -6.70 -27.12 10.28
C LEU A 138 -5.60 -27.87 11.06
N GLU A 139 -4.39 -27.33 11.07
CA GLU A 139 -3.25 -27.91 11.78
C GLU A 139 -3.44 -27.87 13.31
N LEU A 140 -3.94 -26.75 13.85
CA LEU A 140 -4.25 -26.62 15.28
C LEU A 140 -5.35 -27.59 15.73
N GLU A 141 -6.39 -27.79 14.92
CA GLU A 141 -7.46 -28.73 15.22
C GLU A 141 -6.98 -30.18 15.21
N ALA A 142 -6.10 -30.54 14.26
CA ALA A 142 -5.46 -31.85 14.21
C ALA A 142 -4.57 -32.10 15.45
N LYS A 143 -3.78 -31.10 15.85
CA LYS A 143 -2.97 -31.16 17.08
C LYS A 143 -3.84 -31.34 18.32
N LYS A 144 -4.94 -30.58 18.44
CA LYS A 144 -5.88 -30.68 19.57
C LYS A 144 -6.54 -32.06 19.67
N LYS A 145 -6.92 -32.67 18.54
CA LYS A 145 -7.46 -34.03 18.49
C LYS A 145 -6.43 -35.09 18.87
N GLY A 146 -5.16 -34.89 18.51
CA GLY A 146 -4.05 -35.77 18.91
C GLY A 146 -3.77 -35.74 20.42
N THR A 147 -3.81 -34.56 21.05
CA THR A 147 -3.54 -34.41 22.49
C THR A 147 -4.63 -35.03 23.36
N THR A 148 -5.90 -35.00 22.95
CA THR A 148 -6.99 -35.65 23.68
C THR A 148 -6.91 -37.18 23.68
N SER A 149 -6.27 -37.77 22.66
CA SER A 149 -6.12 -39.23 22.56
C SER A 149 -4.97 -39.78 23.43
N SER A 150 -3.96 -38.96 23.73
CA SER A 150 -2.80 -39.39 24.54
C SER A 150 -3.05 -39.33 26.06
N ALA A 151 -4.14 -38.69 26.52
CA ALA A 151 -4.43 -38.52 27.94
C ALA A 151 -5.34 -39.62 28.54
N SER A 152 -5.76 -40.64 27.77
CA SER A 152 -6.70 -41.67 28.22
C SER A 152 -6.07 -43.01 28.62
N GLU A 153 -4.75 -43.19 28.51
CA GLU A 153 -4.07 -44.41 28.95
C GLU A 153 -3.28 -44.18 30.24
N SER A 154 -3.98 -43.92 31.35
CA SER A 154 -3.43 -44.09 32.71
C SER A 154 -4.53 -44.13 33.78
N THR A 155 -5.35 -45.18 33.78
CA THR A 155 -5.90 -45.75 35.02
C THR A 155 -6.14 -47.25 34.82
N LYS A 156 -5.14 -48.07 35.16
CA LYS A 156 -5.37 -49.46 35.57
C LYS A 156 -4.82 -49.60 36.98
N ASP A 157 -5.71 -49.50 37.95
CA ASP A 157 -5.44 -49.91 39.33
C ASP A 157 -5.34 -51.45 39.44
N PRO A 158 -4.63 -51.97 40.46
CA PRO A 158 -4.10 -53.32 40.46
C PRO A 158 -5.05 -54.36 41.10
N LYS A 159 -5.10 -55.53 40.44
CA LYS A 159 -5.44 -56.88 40.90
C LYS A 159 -6.03 -57.03 42.32
N GLY A 160 -7.34 -57.32 42.39
CA GLY A 160 -7.95 -58.10 43.46
C GLY A 160 -7.86 -59.60 43.15
N ASN A 161 -7.11 -60.34 43.96
CA ASN A 161 -6.95 -61.79 43.90
C ASN A 161 -7.90 -62.46 44.92
N GLY A 162 -8.75 -63.35 44.42
CA GLY A 162 -9.60 -64.30 45.15
C GLY A 162 -10.37 -65.06 44.07
N ASN A 163 -10.44 -66.39 44.02
CA ASN A 163 -10.37 -67.41 45.05
C ASN A 163 -10.27 -68.77 44.31
N THR A 164 -9.66 -69.81 44.90
CA THR A 164 -10.18 -71.20 44.88
C THR A 164 -9.23 -72.13 45.67
N ALA A 165 -9.63 -72.52 46.88
CA ALA A 165 -9.94 -73.90 47.30
C ALA A 165 -10.35 -73.91 48.77
#